data_AF-A0AA36FNZ4-F1
#
_entry.id   AF-A0AA36FNZ4-F1
#
_cell.length_a   1.000
_cell.length_b   1.000
_cell.length_c   1.000
_cell.angle_alpha   90.00
_cell.angle_beta   90.00
_cell.angle_gamma   90.00
#
_symmetry.space_group_name_H-M   'P 1'
#
loop_
_entity.id
_entity.type
_entity.pdbx_description
1 polymer ?
#
loop_
_entity_poly.entity_id
_entity_poly.type
_entity_poly.pdbx_seq_one_letter_code
_entity_poly.pdbx_strand_id
1 'polypeptide(L)' 'MTDNTTAPRVAPMTYNARGNPTHTWTMTPSHITDPVICYLPPDGVLPVIFVPGIMGSNLKSVPQMMQRKRACPSGDSMRD' A
#
# COMPACT_ATOMS: atom_id res chain seq x y z
N MET A 1 13.61 43.48 2.54
CA MET A 1 12.71 42.31 2.54
C MET A 1 13.53 41.18 1.97
N THR A 2 14.04 40.29 2.81
CA THR A 2 14.85 39.14 2.37
C THR A 2 13.91 37.95 2.21
N ASP A 3 13.51 37.69 0.97
CA ASP A 3 12.74 36.49 0.62
C ASP A 3 13.68 35.30 0.69
N ASN A 4 13.81 34.77 1.91
CA ASN A 4 14.41 33.48 2.14
C ASN A 4 13.40 32.47 1.60
N THR A 5 13.67 31.89 0.42
CA THR A 5 12.90 30.76 -0.13
C THR A 5 13.12 29.54 0.77
N THR A 6 12.51 29.56 1.95
CA THR A 6 12.54 28.49 2.93
C THR A 6 11.55 27.44 2.48
N ALA A 7 12.02 26.20 2.35
CA ALA A 7 11.16 25.07 2.02
C ALA A 7 9.93 25.05 2.95
N PRO A 8 8.74 24.70 2.43
CA PRO A 8 7.53 24.70 3.23
C PRO A 8 7.70 23.80 4.45
N ARG A 9 7.26 24.29 5.62
CA ARG A 9 7.30 23.52 6.85
C ARG A 9 6.23 22.44 6.81
N VAL A 10 6.64 21.18 6.88
CA VAL A 10 5.75 20.01 6.82
C VAL A 10 5.74 19.29 8.15
N ALA A 11 4.55 18.93 8.63
CA ALA A 11 4.39 18.10 9.82
C ALA A 11 4.84 16.65 9.53
N PRO A 12 5.73 16.06 10.33
CA PRO A 12 6.09 14.65 10.21
C PRO A 12 4.86 13.76 10.33
N MET A 13 4.75 12.73 9.47
CA MET A 13 3.69 11.73 9.52
C MET A 13 4.30 10.38 9.90
N THR A 14 3.65 9.67 10.82
CA THR A 14 3.93 8.29 11.18
C THR A 14 2.65 7.48 11.20
N TYR A 15 2.75 6.14 11.24
CA TYR A 15 1.59 5.26 11.40
C TYR A 15 1.60 4.66 12.81
N ASN A 16 0.45 4.66 13.47
CA ASN A 16 0.32 4.01 14.76
C ASN A 16 0.22 2.48 14.61
N ALA A 17 0.17 1.74 15.72
CA ALA A 17 0.09 0.27 15.72
C ALA A 17 -1.16 -0.30 15.02
N ARG A 18 -2.19 0.51 14.76
CA ARG A 18 -3.40 0.13 14.02
C ARG A 18 -3.32 0.48 12.54
N GLY A 19 -2.22 1.08 12.09
CA GLY A 19 -2.05 1.53 10.70
C GLY A 19 -2.72 2.86 10.38
N ASN A 20 -3.15 3.64 11.39
CA ASN A 20 -3.73 4.97 11.14
C ASN A 20 -2.63 6.04 11.09
N PRO A 21 -2.72 7.03 10.18
CA PRO A 21 -1.78 8.13 10.09
C PRO A 21 -1.86 9.02 11.34
N THR A 22 -0.70 9.44 11.84
CA THR A 22 -0.56 10.27 13.04
C THR A 22 0.51 11.32 12.79
N HIS A 23 0.21 12.57 13.11
CA HIS A 23 1.18 13.67 13.11
C HIS A 23 1.64 13.97 14.53
N THR A 24 2.95 14.11 14.72
CA THR A 24 3.55 14.47 16.01
C THR A 24 4.34 15.76 15.87
N TRP A 25 4.02 16.78 16.67
CA TRP A 25 4.78 18.03 16.72
C TRP A 25 4.81 18.63 18.11
N THR A 26 5.83 19.46 18.37
CA THR A 26 5.90 20.35 19.53
C THR A 26 5.20 21.67 19.24
N MET A 27 4.79 22.40 20.28
CA MET A 27 4.19 23.72 20.12
C MET A 27 5.13 24.65 19.33
N THR A 28 4.63 25.27 18.27
CA THR A 28 5.43 26.20 17.46
C THR A 28 5.71 27.47 18.26
N PRO A 29 6.96 27.96 18.31
CA PRO A 29 7.28 29.23 18.97
C PRO A 29 6.44 30.39 18.40
N SER A 30 6.01 31.30 19.28
CA SER A 30 5.08 32.39 18.94
C SER A 30 5.59 33.39 17.89
N HIS A 31 6.90 33.49 17.70
CA HIS A 31 7.51 34.37 16.69
C HIS A 31 7.46 33.79 15.27
N ILE A 32 7.07 32.52 15.12
CA ILE A 32 6.96 31.88 13.81
C ILE A 32 5.49 31.74 13.45
N THR A 33 5.04 32.54 12.49
CA THR A 33 3.64 32.60 12.04
C THR A 33 3.39 31.81 10.76
N ASP A 34 4.43 31.20 10.19
CA ASP A 34 4.31 30.45 8.95
C ASP A 34 3.42 29.21 9.12
N PRO A 35 2.54 28.93 8.15
CA PRO A 35 1.69 27.75 8.21
C PRO A 35 2.52 26.47 8.14
N VAL A 36 2.04 25.42 8.83
CA VAL A 36 2.59 24.08 8.75
C VAL A 36 1.65 23.21 7.93
N ILE A 37 2.18 22.58 6.90
CA ILE A 37 1.40 21.71 6.01
C ILE A 37 1.23 20.34 6.67
N CYS A 38 -0.03 19.90 6.78
CA CYS A 38 -0.41 18.56 7.25
C CYS A 38 -0.96 17.76 6.08
N TYR A 39 -0.16 16.85 5.54
CA TYR A 39 -0.62 15.95 4.47
C TYR A 39 -1.49 14.86 5.06
N LEU A 40 -2.72 14.73 4.60
CA LEU A 40 -3.59 13.61 4.94
C LEU A 40 -3.44 12.56 3.84
N PRO A 41 -3.16 11.28 4.19
CA PRO A 41 -3.15 10.24 3.18
C PRO A 41 -4.57 10.02 2.62
N PRO A 42 -4.70 9.53 1.38
CA PRO A 42 -6.01 9.25 0.80
C PRO A 42 -6.74 8.16 1.57
N ASP A 43 -8.04 8.36 1.84
CA ASP A 43 -8.90 7.40 2.56
C ASP A 43 -9.08 6.06 1.81
N GLY A 44 -8.82 6.05 0.49
CA GLY A 44 -8.90 4.87 -0.36
C GLY A 44 -7.60 4.64 -1.12
N VAL A 45 -6.85 3.61 -0.73
CA VAL A 45 -5.72 3.12 -1.51
C VAL A 45 -6.21 2.00 -2.42
N LEU A 46 -6.04 2.16 -3.74
CA LEU A 46 -6.35 1.11 -4.71
C LEU A 46 -5.18 0.12 -4.76
N PRO A 47 -5.33 -1.14 -4.30
CA PRO A 47 -4.24 -2.10 -4.35
C PRO A 47 -3.94 -2.50 -5.80
N VAL A 48 -2.67 -2.38 -6.20
CA VAL A 48 -2.20 -2.90 -7.48
C VAL A 48 -1.78 -4.36 -7.29
N ILE A 49 -2.51 -5.27 -7.92
CA ILE A 49 -2.21 -6.70 -7.86
C ILE A 49 -1.37 -7.07 -9.09
N PHE A 50 -0.15 -7.53 -8.85
CA PHE A 50 0.69 -8.11 -9.89
C PHE A 50 0.37 -9.59 -10.05
N VAL A 51 -0.17 -9.97 -11.21
CA VAL A 51 -0.37 -11.37 -11.58
C VAL A 51 0.87 -11.84 -12.35
N PRO A 52 1.65 -12.80 -11.83
CA PRO A 52 2.83 -13.30 -12.53
C PRO A 52 2.44 -14.13 -13.77
N GLY A 53 3.35 -14.17 -14.75
CA GLY A 53 3.17 -14.99 -15.96
C GLY A 53 3.40 -16.48 -15.74
N ILE A 54 3.52 -17.23 -16.84
CA ILE A 54 3.85 -18.66 -16.81
C ILE A 54 5.18 -18.87 -16.08
N MET A 55 5.23 -19.84 -15.16
CA MET A 55 6.37 -20.08 -14.26
C MET A 55 6.76 -18.91 -13.34
N GLY A 56 5.96 -17.84 -13.26
CA GLY A 56 6.30 -16.64 -12.48
C GLY A 56 5.90 -16.68 -11.01
N SER A 57 5.45 -17.83 -10.50
CA SER A 57 5.09 -18.01 -9.09
C SER A 57 5.95 -19.08 -8.42
N ASN A 58 6.26 -18.88 -7.14
CA ASN A 58 6.97 -19.88 -6.35
C ASN A 58 6.09 -21.10 -6.12
N LEU A 59 6.64 -22.29 -6.36
CA LEU A 59 5.93 -23.56 -6.23
C LEU A 59 6.24 -24.21 -4.87
N LYS A 60 5.21 -24.78 -4.24
CA LYS A 60 5.35 -25.67 -3.07
C LYS A 60 4.64 -26.98 -3.36
N SER A 61 5.21 -28.09 -2.91
CA SER A 61 4.60 -29.42 -3.04
C SER A 61 3.28 -29.47 -2.25
N VAL A 62 2.23 -30.01 -2.90
CA VAL A 62 0.95 -30.26 -2.24
C VAL A 62 1.01 -31.64 -1.59
N PRO A 63 0.69 -31.79 -0.29
CA PRO A 63 0.58 -33.08 0.36
C PRO A 63 -0.39 -34.00 -0.41
N GLN A 64 -0.04 -35.28 -0.56
CA GLN A 64 -0.75 -36.23 -1.44
C GLN A 64 -2.27 -36.30 -1.19
N MET A 65 -2.72 -35.99 0.03
CA MET A 65 -4.14 -36.02 0.42
C MET A 65 -5.03 -35.00 -0.32
N MET A 66 -4.45 -33.95 -0.94
CA MET A 66 -5.21 -32.88 -1.64
C MET A 66 -5.17 -32.96 -3.18
N GLN A 67 -4.50 -33.96 -3.78
CA GLN A 67 -4.24 -34.01 -5.22
C GLN A 67 -5.47 -34.27 -6.12
N ARG A 68 -6.64 -34.52 -5.53
CA ARG A 68 -7.82 -35.02 -6.25
C ARG A 68 -8.63 -33.98 -7.06
N LYS A 69 -8.28 -32.68 -7.05
CA LYS A 69 -9.12 -31.63 -7.67
C LYS A 69 -8.35 -30.56 -8.44
N ARG A 70 -7.22 -30.89 -9.07
CA ARG A 70 -6.51 -29.98 -9.98
C ARG A 70 -6.41 -30.57 -11.38
N ALA A 71 -7.55 -30.92 -11.96
CA ALA A 71 -7.66 -31.08 -13.40
C ALA A 71 -8.54 -29.93 -13.89
N CYS A 72 -8.04 -29.14 -14.84
CA CYS A 72 -8.93 -28.38 -15.72
C CYS A 72 -9.88 -29.41 -16.35
N PRO A 73 -11.21 -29.20 -16.39
CA PRO A 73 -12.08 -30.10 -17.12
C PRO A 73 -11.67 -30.03 -18.59
N SER A 74 -10.99 -31.05 -19.08
CA SER A 74 -10.76 -31.24 -20.51
C SER A 74 -12.12 -31.45 -21.13
N GLY A 75 -12.55 -30.49 -21.94
CA GLY A 75 -13.81 -30.55 -22.67
C GLY A 75 -13.76 -31.69 -23.67
N ASP A 76 -14.26 -32.86 -23.26
CA ASP A 76 -14.65 -33.96 -24.14
C ASP A 76 -16.14 -34.21 -23.94
N SER A 77 -16.93 -33.33 -24.55
CA SER A 77 -18.36 -33.56 -24.76
C SER A 77 -18.81 -32.80 -26.00
N MET A 78 -18.36 -33.24 -27.18
CA MET A 78 -19.06 -32.86 -28.41
C MET A 78 -18.85 -33.84 -29.57
N ARG A 79 -19.60 -34.94 -29.56
CA ARG A 79 -20.53 -35.40 -30.61
C ARG A 79 -20.61 -36.94 -30.67
N ASP A 80 -21.83 -37.36 -30.95
CA ASP A 80 -22.39 -38.72 -30.95
C ASP A 80 -21.69 -39.69 -31.92
#